data_AF-A0A1I5VI73-F1
#
_entry.id   AF-A0A1I5VI73-F1
#
_cell.length_a   1.000
_cell.length_b   1.000
_cell.length_c   1.000
_cell.angle_alpha   90.00
_cell.angle_beta   90.00
_cell.angle_gamma   90.00
#
_symmetry.space_group_name_H-M   'P 1'
#
loop_
_entity.id
_entity.type
_entity.pdbx_description
1 polymer ?
#
loop_
_entity_poly.entity_id
_entity_poly.type
_entity_poly.pdbx_seq_one_letter_code
_entity_poly.pdbx_strand_id
1 'polypeptide(L)'
;MESITVNSLEEYIEYIDKLPPDYTLSRGQEKDFSLLPSAMRCDEDGMKLYSKSLRKSFIEDFKINSAQYVDSSAMTNEYEWLVYAQHFGVPTCLLDFTYSHLVSVMFAVENAFKYEEDDEENSVIWILNPNKLNQMSIKRSEIVNVSYGDNKCLADIEYPCAITAKKSNPRIAAQNGLFVYFNEDKPLEEIEIANDCLKKIIIPHSCGKKILKSLFVMGMRFVDIYPELSSISKDILLKNKIREFYNMEENNE
;
A
#
# COMPACT_ATOMS: atom_id res chain seq x y z
N MET A 1 -14.19 2.75 14.26
CA MET A 1 -13.78 2.93 12.86
C MET A 1 -14.86 2.39 11.95
N GLU A 2 -15.23 3.12 10.91
CA GLU A 2 -16.25 2.68 9.96
C GLU A 2 -15.66 1.57 9.08
N SER A 3 -16.25 0.37 9.12
CA SER A 3 -15.91 -0.74 8.24
C SER A 3 -17.10 -1.20 7.43
N ILE A 4 -16.90 -1.49 6.15
CA ILE A 4 -17.91 -2.04 5.24
C ILE A 4 -17.38 -3.30 4.57
N THR A 5 -18.25 -4.27 4.34
CA THR A 5 -17.93 -5.46 3.54
C THR A 5 -18.46 -5.28 2.13
N VAL A 6 -17.62 -5.56 1.12
CA VAL A 6 -18.01 -5.55 -0.29
C VAL A 6 -17.73 -6.92 -0.91
N ASN A 7 -18.69 -7.43 -1.66
CA ASN A 7 -18.66 -8.78 -2.24
C ASN A 7 -18.40 -8.77 -3.75
N SER A 8 -18.38 -7.58 -4.36
CA SER A 8 -18.19 -7.40 -5.80
C SER A 8 -17.43 -6.11 -6.10
N LEU A 9 -16.91 -6.02 -7.33
CA LEU A 9 -16.26 -4.79 -7.81
C LEU A 9 -17.27 -3.64 -7.97
N GLU A 10 -18.52 -3.94 -8.30
CA GLU A 10 -19.58 -2.93 -8.40
C GLU A 10 -19.91 -2.31 -7.04
N GLU A 11 -20.08 -3.13 -6.00
CA GLU A 11 -20.28 -2.64 -4.62
C GLU A 11 -19.11 -1.77 -4.16
N TYR A 12 -17.88 -2.16 -4.52
CA TYR A 12 -16.69 -1.37 -4.24
C TYR A 12 -16.74 0.01 -4.93
N ILE A 13 -17.03 0.04 -6.24
CA ILE A 13 -17.10 1.30 -7.01
C ILE A 13 -18.22 2.19 -6.46
N GLU A 14 -19.40 1.63 -6.18
CA GLU A 14 -20.53 2.38 -5.60
C GLU A 14 -20.17 3.00 -4.24
N TYR A 15 -19.40 2.28 -3.41
CA TYR A 15 -18.90 2.82 -2.15
C TYR A 15 -17.90 3.97 -2.37
N ILE A 16 -16.92 3.79 -3.25
CA ILE A 16 -15.92 4.83 -3.56
C ILE A 16 -16.58 6.09 -4.10
N ASP A 17 -17.57 5.97 -4.98
CA ASP A 17 -18.28 7.13 -5.55
C ASP A 17 -19.05 7.94 -4.49
N LYS A 18 -19.45 7.32 -3.38
CA LYS A 18 -20.13 7.98 -2.25
C LYS A 18 -19.15 8.57 -1.22
N LEU A 19 -17.85 8.28 -1.32
CA LEU A 19 -16.88 8.79 -0.36
C LEU A 19 -16.69 10.30 -0.49
N PRO A 20 -16.41 11.00 0.63
CA PRO A 20 -15.99 12.39 0.55
C PRO A 20 -14.72 12.52 -0.30
N PRO A 21 -14.58 13.60 -1.11
CA PRO A 21 -13.47 13.76 -2.05
C PRO A 21 -12.10 13.86 -1.36
N ASP A 22 -12.06 14.11 -0.06
CA ASP A 22 -10.81 14.18 0.72
C ASP A 22 -10.18 12.80 1.01
N TYR A 23 -10.92 11.70 0.83
CA TYR A 23 -10.42 10.33 1.01
C TYR A 23 -9.69 9.84 -0.25
N THR A 24 -8.57 10.49 -0.57
CA THR A 24 -7.89 10.35 -1.86
C THR A 24 -6.91 9.17 -1.96
N LEU A 25 -6.65 8.47 -0.85
CA LEU A 25 -5.61 7.44 -0.78
C LEU A 25 -6.20 6.10 -0.38
N SER A 26 -5.62 5.02 -0.90
CA SER A 26 -5.96 3.69 -0.46
C SER A 26 -4.79 2.71 -0.44
N ARG A 27 -4.94 1.65 0.35
CA ARG A 27 -3.96 0.55 0.48
C ARG A 27 -4.71 -0.77 0.55
N GLY A 28 -4.44 -1.67 -0.40
CA GLY A 28 -4.94 -3.04 -0.36
C GLY A 28 -3.98 -3.98 0.35
N GLN A 29 -4.51 -4.95 1.06
CA GLN A 29 -3.78 -6.01 1.71
C GLN A 29 -4.54 -7.32 1.53
N GLU A 30 -3.81 -8.39 1.22
CA GLU A 30 -4.39 -9.74 1.07
C GLU A 30 -5.00 -10.27 2.37
N LYS A 31 -4.51 -9.82 3.52
CA LYS A 31 -5.02 -10.14 4.86
C LYS A 31 -5.06 -8.87 5.70
N ASP A 32 -5.80 -8.92 6.80
CA ASP A 32 -5.92 -7.82 7.76
C ASP A 32 -4.66 -7.66 8.63
N PHE A 33 -3.54 -7.36 7.98
CA PHE A 33 -2.29 -7.03 8.65
C PHE A 33 -2.34 -5.61 9.20
N SER A 34 -1.78 -5.45 10.39
CA SER A 34 -1.67 -4.13 11.02
C SER A 34 -0.95 -3.11 10.11
N LEU A 35 -1.40 -1.85 10.11
CA LEU A 35 -0.82 -0.77 9.29
C LEU A 35 0.46 -0.24 9.94
N LEU A 36 1.43 -1.13 10.07
CA LEU A 36 2.80 -0.84 10.49
C LEU A 36 3.78 -1.04 9.33
N PRO A 37 4.72 -0.09 9.15
CA PRO A 37 5.86 -0.27 8.25
C PRO A 37 6.66 -1.53 8.58
N SER A 38 7.31 -2.11 7.56
CA SER A 38 8.11 -3.34 7.69
C SER A 38 9.18 -3.24 8.79
N ALA A 39 9.82 -2.08 8.96
CA ALA A 39 10.82 -1.85 10.00
C ALA A 39 10.27 -1.87 11.44
N MET A 40 8.96 -1.69 11.60
CA MET A 40 8.29 -1.48 12.89
C MET A 40 7.44 -2.68 13.32
N ARG A 41 7.43 -3.77 12.53
CA ARG A 41 6.67 -4.98 12.85
C ARG A 41 7.29 -5.74 14.04
N CYS A 42 6.43 -6.49 14.72
CA CYS A 42 6.81 -7.44 15.75
C CYS A 42 6.71 -8.88 15.23
N ASP A 43 7.42 -9.79 15.88
CA ASP A 43 7.22 -11.23 15.73
C ASP A 43 5.96 -11.72 16.47
N GLU A 44 5.72 -13.02 16.42
CA GLU A 44 4.57 -13.69 17.06
C GLU A 44 4.57 -13.54 18.60
N ASP A 45 5.76 -13.38 19.20
CA ASP A 45 5.93 -13.15 20.64
C ASP A 45 5.76 -11.67 21.03
N GLY A 46 5.44 -10.80 20.07
CA GLY A 46 5.27 -9.36 20.27
C GLY A 46 6.58 -8.59 20.41
N MET A 47 7.72 -9.22 20.14
CA MET A 47 9.03 -8.58 20.16
C MET A 47 9.30 -7.86 18.84
N LYS A 48 9.88 -6.66 18.91
CA LYS A 48 10.21 -5.88 17.71
C LYS A 48 11.23 -6.64 16.87
N LEU A 49 10.92 -6.86 15.59
CA LEU A 49 11.84 -7.50 14.64
C LEU A 49 13.16 -6.71 14.53
N TYR A 50 13.08 -5.39 14.62
CA TYR A 50 14.23 -4.49 14.49
C TYR A 50 14.25 -3.40 15.56
N SER A 51 15.38 -3.28 16.27
CA SER A 51 15.61 -2.17 17.19
C SER A 51 15.72 -0.83 16.44
N LYS A 52 15.49 0.31 17.12
CA LYS A 52 15.66 1.64 16.49
C LYS A 52 17.07 1.83 15.88
N SER A 53 18.10 1.35 16.57
CA SER A 53 19.48 1.41 16.10
C SER A 53 19.71 0.60 14.83
N LEU A 54 19.15 -0.62 14.77
CA LEU A 54 19.27 -1.51 13.62
C LEU A 54 18.51 -0.97 12.39
N ARG A 55 17.34 -0.35 12.61
CA ARG A 55 16.60 0.33 11.53
C ARG A 55 17.44 1.43 10.87
N LYS A 56 18.17 2.21 11.67
CA LYS A 56 19.05 3.26 11.17
C LYS A 56 20.21 2.68 10.36
N SER A 57 20.82 1.59 10.85
CA SER A 57 21.93 0.96 10.14
C SER A 57 21.51 0.38 8.80
N PHE A 58 20.29 -0.14 8.62
CA PHE A 58 19.82 -0.61 7.31
C PHE A 58 19.91 0.46 6.22
N ILE A 59 19.53 1.71 6.55
CA ILE A 59 19.57 2.82 5.60
C ILE A 59 21.00 3.28 5.36
N GLU A 60 21.84 3.30 6.40
CA GLU A 60 23.26 3.63 6.28
C GLU A 60 24.00 2.60 5.41
N ASP A 61 23.79 1.31 5.66
CA ASP A 61 24.36 0.21 4.87
C ASP A 61 23.86 0.26 3.43
N PHE A 62 22.56 0.52 3.21
CA PHE A 62 22.03 0.65 1.87
C PHE A 62 22.66 1.84 1.12
N LYS A 63 22.86 3.00 1.77
CA LYS A 63 23.56 4.15 1.17
C LYS A 63 25.00 3.79 0.76
N ILE A 64 25.73 3.11 1.65
CA ILE A 64 27.14 2.74 1.40
C ILE A 64 27.23 1.73 0.24
N ASN A 65 26.41 0.68 0.27
CA ASN A 65 26.52 -0.42 -0.69
C ASN A 65 25.87 -0.11 -2.05
N SER A 66 24.92 0.83 -2.10
CA SER A 66 24.27 1.26 -3.34
C SER A 66 25.05 2.33 -4.11
N ALA A 67 26.10 2.92 -3.52
CA ALA A 67 26.83 4.06 -4.08
C ALA A 67 27.43 3.82 -5.48
N GLN A 68 27.73 2.57 -5.85
CA GLN A 68 28.22 2.22 -7.19
C GLN A 68 27.11 1.99 -8.23
N TYR A 69 25.87 1.80 -7.77
CA TYR A 69 24.71 1.47 -8.61
C TYR A 69 23.77 2.67 -8.81
N VAL A 70 23.95 3.72 -8.00
CA VAL A 70 23.05 4.86 -7.94
C VAL A 70 23.87 6.13 -8.06
N ASP A 71 23.43 7.03 -8.93
CA ASP A 71 23.94 8.39 -8.89
C ASP A 71 23.43 9.07 -7.61
N SER A 72 24.28 9.13 -6.59
CA SER A 72 23.94 9.72 -5.28
C SER A 72 23.56 11.20 -5.38
N SER A 73 23.93 11.89 -6.46
CA SER A 73 23.49 13.27 -6.71
C SER A 73 21.98 13.39 -6.98
N ALA A 74 21.32 12.29 -7.34
CA ALA A 74 19.87 12.24 -7.50
C ALA A 74 19.11 12.30 -6.17
N MET A 75 19.79 12.02 -5.05
CA MET A 75 19.19 11.90 -3.71
C MET A 75 19.69 13.00 -2.79
N THR A 76 18.82 13.94 -2.48
CA THR A 76 19.16 15.20 -1.81
C THR A 76 19.00 15.15 -0.30
N ASN A 77 18.21 14.20 0.22
CA ASN A 77 17.91 14.11 1.65
C ASN A 77 17.59 12.68 2.11
N GLU A 78 17.50 12.50 3.44
CA GLU A 78 17.29 11.19 4.07
C GLU A 78 15.94 10.54 3.73
N TYR A 79 14.88 11.31 3.52
CA TYR A 79 13.56 10.76 3.18
C TYR A 79 13.52 10.22 1.75
N GLU A 80 14.23 10.85 0.81
CA GLU A 80 14.41 10.26 -0.52
C GLU A 80 15.11 8.91 -0.41
N TRP A 81 16.15 8.80 0.43
CA TRP A 81 16.84 7.53 0.69
C TRP A 81 15.91 6.46 1.26
N LEU A 82 15.00 6.82 2.17
CA LEU A 82 13.98 5.88 2.68
C LEU A 82 13.08 5.37 1.56
N VAL A 83 12.55 6.26 0.72
CA VAL A 83 11.67 5.90 -0.40
C VAL A 83 12.39 4.95 -1.37
N TYR A 84 13.64 5.26 -1.69
CA TYR A 84 14.43 4.44 -2.61
C TYR A 84 14.80 3.08 -2.00
N ALA A 85 15.20 3.04 -0.72
CA ALA A 85 15.52 1.80 -0.02
C ALA A 85 14.30 0.86 0.07
N GLN A 86 13.12 1.41 0.38
CA GLN A 86 11.86 0.64 0.44
C GLN A 86 11.53 -0.02 -0.90
N HIS A 87 11.79 0.66 -2.02
CA HIS A 87 11.57 0.09 -3.34
C HIS A 87 12.37 -1.19 -3.57
N PHE A 88 13.57 -1.30 -3.01
CA PHE A 88 14.41 -2.50 -3.08
C PHE A 88 14.17 -3.47 -1.92
N GLY A 89 13.10 -3.29 -1.14
CA GLY A 89 12.70 -4.20 -0.08
C GLY A 89 13.47 -4.03 1.23
N VAL A 90 14.24 -2.95 1.39
CA VAL A 90 14.85 -2.63 2.69
C VAL A 90 13.74 -2.29 3.68
N PRO A 91 13.74 -2.83 4.91
CA PRO A 91 12.77 -2.43 5.92
C PRO A 91 12.89 -0.94 6.24
N THR A 92 11.80 -0.18 6.06
CA THR A 92 11.75 1.26 6.34
C THR A 92 10.58 1.63 7.26
N CYS A 93 10.57 2.87 7.74
CA CYS A 93 9.47 3.46 8.51
C CYS A 93 8.37 4.09 7.63
N LEU A 94 8.28 3.67 6.38
CA LEU A 94 7.31 4.14 5.42
C LEU A 94 6.28 3.04 5.13
N LEU A 95 5.04 3.44 4.91
CA LEU A 95 3.94 2.56 4.52
C LEU A 95 3.35 3.02 3.20
N ASP A 96 3.23 2.11 2.23
CA ASP A 96 2.78 2.45 0.88
C ASP A 96 1.27 2.67 0.81
N PHE A 97 0.85 3.74 0.14
CA PHE A 97 -0.52 4.00 -0.29
C PHE A 97 -0.52 4.35 -1.78
N THR A 98 -1.67 4.25 -2.42
CA THR A 98 -1.88 4.65 -3.82
C THR A 98 -3.02 5.64 -3.93
N TYR A 99 -2.92 6.57 -4.89
CA TYR A 99 -4.07 7.40 -5.30
C TYR A 99 -5.08 6.64 -6.16
N SER A 100 -4.73 5.46 -6.67
CA SER A 100 -5.63 4.65 -7.47
C SER A 100 -6.36 3.63 -6.60
N HIS A 101 -7.62 3.92 -6.32
CA HIS A 101 -8.51 3.00 -5.60
C HIS A 101 -8.58 1.62 -6.25
N LEU A 102 -8.61 1.53 -7.58
CA LEU A 102 -8.60 0.25 -8.29
C LEU A 102 -7.27 -0.51 -8.14
N VAL A 103 -6.12 0.19 -8.11
CA VAL A 103 -4.82 -0.45 -7.83
C VAL A 103 -4.81 -1.04 -6.42
N SER A 104 -5.45 -0.39 -5.44
CA SER A 104 -5.59 -0.96 -4.10
C SER A 104 -6.48 -2.22 -4.07
N VAL A 105 -7.53 -2.30 -4.89
CA VAL A 105 -8.29 -3.56 -5.04
C VAL A 105 -7.39 -4.65 -5.60
N MET A 106 -6.62 -4.33 -6.64
CA MET A 106 -5.67 -5.27 -7.25
C MET A 106 -4.67 -5.82 -6.24
N PHE A 107 -4.12 -4.99 -5.35
CA PHE A 107 -3.25 -5.43 -4.25
C PHE A 107 -3.95 -6.33 -3.23
N ALA A 108 -5.24 -6.08 -2.94
CA ALA A 108 -5.99 -6.91 -2.02
C ALA A 108 -6.28 -8.30 -2.60
N VAL A 109 -6.55 -8.40 -3.91
CA VAL A 109 -7.02 -9.66 -4.51
C VAL A 109 -6.01 -10.36 -5.43
N GLU A 110 -4.78 -9.88 -5.59
CA GLU A 110 -3.81 -10.44 -6.56
C GLU A 110 -3.51 -11.92 -6.37
N ASN A 111 -3.66 -12.43 -5.15
CA ASN A 111 -3.43 -13.82 -4.80
C ASN A 111 -4.72 -14.66 -4.73
N ALA A 112 -5.88 -14.15 -5.17
CA ALA A 112 -7.17 -14.81 -5.03
C ALA A 112 -7.26 -16.22 -5.62
N PHE A 113 -6.53 -16.51 -6.70
CA PHE A 113 -6.45 -17.86 -7.29
C PHE A 113 -5.43 -18.78 -6.60
N LYS A 114 -4.91 -18.41 -5.43
CA LYS A 114 -4.07 -19.26 -4.58
C LYS A 114 -4.75 -19.65 -3.28
N TYR A 115 -5.87 -19.00 -2.94
CA TYR A 115 -6.66 -19.33 -1.76
C TYR A 115 -7.40 -20.66 -1.98
N GLU A 116 -7.44 -21.47 -0.93
CA GLU A 116 -8.25 -22.69 -0.88
C GLU A 116 -9.75 -22.32 -0.91
N GLU A 117 -10.61 -23.29 -1.26
CA GLU A 117 -12.04 -23.02 -1.38
C GLU A 117 -12.74 -22.80 -0.03
N ASP A 118 -12.18 -23.36 1.04
CA ASP A 118 -12.63 -23.23 2.43
C ASP A 118 -11.93 -22.11 3.20
N ASP A 119 -11.21 -21.22 2.51
CA ASP A 119 -10.57 -20.07 3.11
C ASP A 119 -11.60 -18.99 3.51
N GLU A 120 -11.87 -18.90 4.82
CA GLU A 120 -12.76 -17.92 5.44
C GLU A 120 -12.07 -16.59 5.80
N GLU A 121 -10.82 -16.39 5.39
CA GLU A 121 -10.11 -15.14 5.61
C GLU A 121 -10.63 -13.98 4.73
N ASN A 122 -10.18 -12.77 5.07
CA ASN A 122 -10.59 -11.56 4.38
C ASN A 122 -9.39 -10.72 3.96
N SER A 123 -9.45 -10.24 2.74
CA SER A 123 -8.60 -9.15 2.27
C SER A 123 -9.18 -7.83 2.72
N VAL A 124 -8.34 -6.81 2.87
CA VAL A 124 -8.76 -5.50 3.36
C VAL A 124 -8.23 -4.38 2.48
N ILE A 125 -9.02 -3.32 2.36
CA ILE A 125 -8.61 -2.08 1.73
C ILE A 125 -8.82 -0.95 2.73
N TRP A 126 -7.75 -0.24 3.02
CA TRP A 126 -7.76 0.94 3.86
C TRP A 126 -7.88 2.18 2.99
N ILE A 127 -8.79 3.08 3.33
CA ILE A 127 -8.97 4.36 2.66
C ILE A 127 -8.56 5.46 3.64
N LEU A 128 -7.70 6.38 3.20
CA LEU A 128 -7.11 7.42 4.03
C LEU A 128 -7.43 8.81 3.49
N ASN A 129 -7.78 9.72 4.40
CA ASN A 129 -7.80 11.16 4.19
C ASN A 129 -6.44 11.76 4.62
N PRO A 130 -5.51 12.02 3.68
CA PRO A 130 -4.17 12.50 4.01
C PRO A 130 -4.17 13.92 4.59
N ASN A 131 -5.08 14.79 4.15
CA ASN A 131 -5.12 16.17 4.62
C ASN A 131 -5.54 16.23 6.09
N LYS A 132 -6.51 15.41 6.48
CA LYS A 132 -6.93 15.28 7.88
C LYS A 132 -5.82 14.66 8.74
N LEU A 133 -5.15 13.61 8.25
CA LEU A 133 -4.00 13.02 8.93
C LEU A 133 -2.92 14.08 9.18
N ASN A 134 -2.45 14.74 8.12
CA ASN A 134 -1.38 15.74 8.23
C ASN A 134 -1.78 16.98 9.03
N GLN A 135 -3.07 17.37 9.00
CA GLN A 135 -3.56 18.45 9.85
C GLN A 135 -3.36 18.13 11.33
N MET A 136 -3.56 16.88 11.73
CA MET A 136 -3.36 16.45 13.11
C MET A 136 -1.89 16.18 13.41
N SER A 137 -1.13 15.59 12.47
CA SER A 137 0.28 15.22 12.67
C SER A 137 1.24 16.42 12.67
N ILE A 138 1.04 17.37 11.75
CA ILE A 138 1.98 18.48 11.49
C ILE A 138 1.30 19.86 11.37
N LYS A 139 0.00 19.96 11.70
CA LYS A 139 -0.79 21.22 11.61
C LYS A 139 -0.84 21.80 10.19
N ARG A 140 -0.75 20.96 9.16
CA ARG A 140 -0.86 21.34 7.75
C ARG A 140 -1.81 20.41 7.01
N SER A 141 -2.75 20.97 6.27
CA SER A 141 -3.71 20.22 5.45
C SER A 141 -3.19 20.01 4.03
N GLU A 142 -1.95 19.54 3.90
CA GLU A 142 -1.31 19.27 2.61
C GLU A 142 -0.37 18.09 2.72
N ILE A 143 -0.15 17.40 1.60
CA ILE A 143 0.82 16.32 1.49
C ILE A 143 2.23 16.92 1.38
N VAL A 144 3.13 16.50 2.28
CA VAL A 144 4.49 17.04 2.31
C VAL A 144 5.33 16.44 1.19
N ASN A 145 5.85 17.28 0.31
CA ASN A 145 6.81 16.86 -0.70
C ASN A 145 8.23 16.91 -0.13
N VAL A 146 8.78 15.75 0.22
CA VAL A 146 10.09 15.64 0.88
C VAL A 146 11.28 15.90 -0.03
N SER A 147 11.05 15.95 -1.34
CA SER A 147 12.09 16.16 -2.35
C SER A 147 12.44 17.63 -2.58
N TYR A 148 11.53 18.54 -2.28
CA TYR A 148 11.70 19.97 -2.57
C TYR A 148 11.35 20.89 -1.37
N GLY A 149 10.74 20.35 -0.32
CA GLY A 149 10.25 21.12 0.83
C GLY A 149 11.21 21.19 2.02
N ASP A 150 10.88 22.05 2.99
CA ASP A 150 11.52 22.05 4.31
C ASP A 150 10.96 20.88 5.14
N ASN A 151 11.81 19.86 5.32
CA ASN A 151 11.45 18.63 6.03
C ASN A 151 11.47 18.79 7.56
N LYS A 152 11.75 19.97 8.12
CA LYS A 152 11.73 20.20 9.58
C LYS A 152 10.40 19.85 10.24
N CYS A 153 9.28 19.99 9.52
CA CYS A 153 7.97 19.61 10.03
C CYS A 153 7.84 18.10 10.33
N LEU A 154 8.75 17.27 9.80
CA LEU A 154 8.75 15.82 9.99
C LEU A 154 9.64 15.36 11.16
N ALA A 155 10.38 16.25 11.82
CA ALA A 155 11.28 15.90 12.92
C ALA A 155 10.53 15.55 14.22
N ASP A 156 9.46 16.29 14.51
CA ASP A 156 8.68 16.19 15.76
C ASP A 156 7.20 15.97 15.45
N ILE A 157 6.88 14.89 14.74
CA ILE A 157 5.50 14.51 14.44
C ILE A 157 4.90 13.69 15.58
N GLU A 158 3.66 14.03 15.95
CA GLU A 158 2.90 13.32 16.99
C GLU A 158 2.21 12.07 16.41
N TYR A 159 1.70 12.16 15.19
CA TYR A 159 1.08 11.05 14.46
C TYR A 159 1.79 10.82 13.12
N PRO A 160 1.60 9.65 12.47
CA PRO A 160 2.15 9.40 11.15
C PRO A 160 1.70 10.45 10.12
N CYS A 161 2.53 10.73 9.11
CA CYS A 161 2.31 11.83 8.17
C CYS A 161 2.38 11.33 6.72
N ALA A 162 1.42 11.71 5.89
CA ALA A 162 1.41 11.45 4.46
C ALA A 162 2.44 12.34 3.75
N ILE A 163 3.39 11.71 3.07
CA ILE A 163 4.50 12.35 2.36
C ILE A 163 4.64 11.82 0.94
N THR A 164 5.12 12.67 0.03
CA THR A 164 5.45 12.29 -1.34
C THR A 164 6.88 12.67 -1.70
N ALA A 165 7.47 11.96 -2.65
CA ALA A 165 8.81 12.20 -3.16
C ALA A 165 8.80 12.20 -4.69
N LYS A 166 9.92 12.61 -5.30
CA LYS A 166 10.13 12.49 -6.75
C LYS A 166 9.87 11.05 -7.19
N LYS A 167 8.98 10.88 -8.16
CA LYS A 167 8.68 9.60 -8.80
C LYS A 167 9.73 9.27 -9.86
N SER A 168 10.99 9.12 -9.44
CA SER A 168 12.10 8.77 -10.34
C SER A 168 12.06 7.32 -10.82
N ASN A 169 11.34 6.46 -10.08
CA ASN A 169 11.23 5.04 -10.38
C ASN A 169 9.94 4.72 -11.17
N PRO A 170 10.02 3.97 -12.28
CA PRO A 170 8.85 3.57 -13.07
C PRO A 170 7.76 2.86 -12.27
N ARG A 171 8.12 2.02 -11.28
CA ARG A 171 7.15 1.33 -10.42
C ARG A 171 6.40 2.29 -9.51
N ILE A 172 7.10 3.24 -8.88
CA ILE A 172 6.47 4.25 -8.03
C ILE A 172 5.53 5.12 -8.86
N ALA A 173 5.92 5.44 -10.10
CA ALA A 173 5.08 6.15 -11.05
C ALA A 173 3.83 5.35 -11.45
N ALA A 174 4.00 4.08 -11.84
CA ALA A 174 2.94 3.16 -12.26
C ALA A 174 1.90 2.92 -11.17
N GLN A 175 2.34 2.71 -9.93
CA GLN A 175 1.44 2.50 -8.78
C GLN A 175 0.69 3.77 -8.37
N ASN A 176 1.01 4.93 -8.96
CA ASN A 176 0.60 6.25 -8.49
C ASN A 176 0.76 6.39 -6.97
N GLY A 177 1.94 5.99 -6.48
CA GLY A 177 2.21 5.76 -5.06
C GLY A 177 2.46 7.02 -4.25
N LEU A 178 2.21 6.89 -2.94
CA LEU A 178 2.50 7.83 -1.87
C LEU A 178 2.91 7.04 -0.61
N PHE A 179 3.57 7.69 0.35
CA PHE A 179 4.00 7.05 1.58
C PHE A 179 3.41 7.71 2.82
N VAL A 180 3.06 6.92 3.83
CA VAL A 180 2.83 7.40 5.19
C VAL A 180 4.09 7.14 6.01
N TYR A 181 4.68 8.21 6.53
CA TYR A 181 5.89 8.17 7.34
C TYR A 181 5.55 8.04 8.83
N PHE A 182 6.22 7.11 9.50
CA PHE A 182 6.05 6.83 10.92
C PHE A 182 7.31 7.24 11.70
N ASN A 183 7.10 7.89 12.84
CA ASN A 183 8.14 8.14 13.83
C ASN A 183 8.03 7.21 15.05
N GLU A 184 6.81 6.76 15.34
CA GLU A 184 6.50 5.85 16.46
C GLU A 184 6.08 4.46 15.97
N ASP A 185 6.25 3.48 16.85
CA ASP A 185 5.94 2.07 16.59
C ASP A 185 4.47 1.77 16.93
N LYS A 186 3.55 2.64 16.50
CA LYS A 186 2.10 2.50 16.73
C LYS A 186 1.36 2.33 15.38
N PRO A 187 0.50 1.31 15.22
CA PRO A 187 -0.26 1.10 14.00
C PRO A 187 -1.14 2.29 13.64
N LEU A 188 -1.30 2.55 12.33
CA LEU A 188 -2.11 3.67 11.85
C LEU A 188 -3.59 3.55 12.26
N GLU A 189 -4.11 2.32 12.33
CA GLU A 189 -5.50 2.03 12.69
C GLU A 189 -5.79 2.19 14.19
N GLU A 190 -4.75 2.24 15.03
CA GLU A 190 -4.86 2.32 16.49
C GLU A 190 -4.59 3.74 17.04
N ILE A 191 -4.21 4.69 16.19
CA ILE A 191 -4.01 6.08 16.63
C ILE A 191 -5.35 6.73 16.99
N GLU A 192 -5.32 7.73 17.87
CA GLU A 192 -6.54 8.34 18.43
C GLU A 192 -7.41 8.98 17.35
N ILE A 193 -6.78 9.56 16.33
CA ILE A 193 -7.42 10.23 15.21
C ILE A 193 -7.83 9.27 14.08
N ALA A 194 -7.58 7.96 14.22
CA ALA A 194 -7.73 7.01 13.11
C ALA A 194 -9.17 6.99 12.59
N ASN A 195 -10.16 7.08 13.47
CA ASN A 195 -11.58 7.11 13.08
C ASN A 195 -11.97 8.31 12.21
N ASP A 196 -11.22 9.42 12.28
CA ASP A 196 -11.52 10.64 11.55
C ASP A 196 -10.87 10.66 10.16
N CYS A 197 -9.81 9.88 9.94
CA CYS A 197 -9.04 9.89 8.70
C CYS A 197 -8.99 8.54 7.98
N LEU A 198 -9.33 7.42 8.63
CA LEU A 198 -9.33 6.09 8.04
C LEU A 198 -10.72 5.48 7.95
N LYS A 199 -10.96 4.79 6.84
CA LYS A 199 -12.09 3.89 6.62
C LYS A 199 -11.56 2.53 6.18
N LYS A 200 -12.30 1.46 6.50
CA LYS A 200 -11.91 0.09 6.18
C LYS A 200 -12.95 -0.57 5.27
N ILE A 201 -12.47 -1.22 4.23
CA ILE A 201 -13.28 -2.07 3.35
C ILE A 201 -12.78 -3.50 3.49
N ILE A 202 -13.70 -4.44 3.67
CA ILE A 202 -13.42 -5.86 3.83
C ILE A 202 -13.90 -6.59 2.58
N ILE A 203 -13.04 -7.43 2.01
CA ILE A 203 -13.33 -8.28 0.85
C ILE A 203 -13.14 -9.74 1.28
N PRO A 204 -14.22 -10.53 1.38
CA PRO A 204 -14.10 -11.96 1.65
C PRO A 204 -13.26 -12.67 0.58
N HIS A 205 -12.39 -13.60 0.98
CA HIS A 205 -11.56 -14.36 0.03
C HIS A 205 -12.40 -15.12 -1.00
N SER A 206 -13.57 -15.60 -0.60
CA SER A 206 -14.56 -16.25 -1.47
C SER A 206 -14.99 -15.37 -2.67
N CYS A 207 -14.97 -14.05 -2.52
CA CYS A 207 -15.29 -13.09 -3.56
C CYS A 207 -14.06 -12.64 -4.39
N GLY A 208 -12.84 -12.84 -3.87
CA GLY A 208 -11.59 -12.35 -4.47
C GLY A 208 -11.39 -12.80 -5.92
N LYS A 209 -11.70 -14.07 -6.25
CA LYS A 209 -11.57 -14.61 -7.61
C LYS A 209 -12.47 -13.86 -8.61
N LYS A 210 -13.72 -13.56 -8.22
CA LYS A 210 -14.70 -12.82 -9.04
C LYS A 210 -14.29 -11.35 -9.25
N ILE A 211 -13.78 -10.71 -8.21
CA ILE A 211 -13.29 -9.33 -8.29
C ILE A 211 -12.05 -9.25 -9.18
N LEU A 212 -11.08 -10.15 -8.99
CA LEU A 212 -9.87 -10.21 -9.81
C LEU A 212 -10.19 -10.46 -11.29
N LYS A 213 -11.11 -11.39 -11.58
CA LYS A 213 -11.65 -11.60 -12.94
C LYS A 213 -12.19 -10.30 -13.53
N SER A 214 -13.01 -9.57 -12.78
CA SER A 214 -13.63 -8.31 -13.23
C SER A 214 -12.59 -7.25 -13.56
N LEU A 215 -11.59 -7.06 -12.68
CA LEU A 215 -10.46 -6.16 -12.92
C LEU A 215 -9.71 -6.51 -14.21
N PHE A 216 -9.43 -7.79 -14.42
CA PHE A 216 -8.75 -8.26 -15.63
C PHE A 216 -9.59 -8.02 -16.90
N VAL A 217 -10.90 -8.26 -16.86
CA VAL A 217 -11.79 -8.00 -17.99
C VAL A 217 -11.83 -6.51 -18.33
N MET A 218 -11.81 -5.63 -17.32
CA MET A 218 -11.75 -4.17 -17.48
C MET A 218 -10.39 -3.65 -18.01
N GLY A 219 -9.43 -4.54 -18.22
CA GLY A 219 -8.15 -4.19 -18.82
C GLY A 219 -7.01 -3.95 -17.83
N MET A 220 -7.23 -4.07 -16.52
CA MET A 220 -6.15 -3.96 -15.53
C MET A 220 -5.21 -5.15 -15.63
N ARG A 221 -3.90 -4.91 -15.64
CA ARG A 221 -2.86 -5.94 -15.67
C ARG A 221 -1.84 -5.73 -14.57
N PHE A 222 -1.12 -6.79 -14.20
CA PHE A 222 0.00 -6.68 -13.27
C PHE A 222 1.13 -5.83 -13.83
N VAL A 223 1.40 -5.92 -15.14
CA VAL A 223 2.44 -5.11 -15.79
C VAL A 223 2.17 -3.60 -15.70
N ASP A 224 0.91 -3.18 -15.61
CA ASP A 224 0.52 -1.77 -15.46
C ASP A 224 0.88 -1.20 -14.09
N ILE A 225 1.09 -2.07 -13.09
CA ILE A 225 1.35 -1.72 -11.69
C ILE A 225 2.80 -2.04 -11.30
N TYR A 226 3.33 -3.13 -11.85
CA TYR A 226 4.65 -3.65 -11.63
C TYR A 226 5.34 -3.80 -13.00
N PRO A 227 6.04 -2.77 -13.51
CA PRO A 227 6.59 -2.72 -14.87
C PRO A 227 7.86 -3.58 -15.02
N GLU A 228 7.78 -4.83 -14.60
CA GLU A 228 8.86 -5.81 -14.55
C GLU A 228 8.49 -6.99 -15.47
N LEU A 229 9.49 -7.65 -16.05
CA LEU A 229 9.26 -8.79 -16.95
C LEU A 229 8.50 -9.93 -16.27
N SER A 230 8.74 -10.13 -14.96
CA SER A 230 8.03 -11.13 -14.14
C SER A 230 6.51 -10.90 -14.11
N SER A 231 6.05 -9.65 -14.22
CA SER A 231 4.63 -9.30 -14.21
C SER A 231 3.91 -9.73 -15.48
N ILE A 232 4.60 -9.72 -16.63
CA ILE A 232 4.06 -10.27 -17.89
C ILE A 232 3.75 -11.76 -17.73
N SER A 233 4.65 -12.51 -17.08
CA SER A 233 4.42 -13.92 -16.77
C SER A 233 3.20 -14.10 -15.85
N LYS A 234 3.05 -13.25 -14.82
CA LYS A 234 1.86 -13.27 -13.95
C LYS A 234 0.58 -13.03 -14.73
N ASP A 235 0.56 -12.07 -15.66
CA ASP A 235 -0.60 -11.78 -16.51
C ASP A 235 -0.98 -12.95 -17.41
N ILE A 236 0.00 -13.62 -18.02
CA ILE A 236 -0.23 -14.81 -18.85
C ILE A 236 -0.85 -15.94 -18.02
N LEU A 237 -0.32 -16.19 -16.82
CA LEU A 237 -0.86 -17.21 -15.91
C LEU A 237 -2.27 -16.87 -15.45
N LEU A 238 -2.50 -15.61 -15.06
CA LEU A 238 -3.81 -15.13 -14.63
C LEU A 238 -4.85 -15.29 -15.75
N LYS A 239 -4.49 -14.96 -16.99
CA LYS A 239 -5.37 -15.15 -18.16
C LYS A 239 -5.85 -16.59 -18.30
N ASN A 240 -4.96 -17.58 -18.10
CA ASN A 240 -5.34 -18.99 -18.17
C ASN A 240 -6.24 -19.40 -17.01
N LYS A 241 -5.91 -18.99 -15.78
CA LYS A 241 -6.74 -19.24 -14.59
C LYS A 241 -8.15 -18.66 -14.72
N ILE A 242 -8.28 -17.47 -15.27
CA ILE A 242 -9.58 -16.84 -15.52
C ILE A 242 -10.39 -17.63 -16.56
N ARG A 243 -9.75 -18.17 -17.61
CA ARG A 243 -10.44 -19.02 -18.60
C ARG A 243 -10.96 -20.31 -17.99
N GLU A 244 -10.14 -20.97 -17.15
CA GLU A 244 -10.57 -22.16 -16.41
C GLU A 244 -11.76 -21.84 -15.50
N PHE A 245 -11.73 -20.69 -14.82
CA PHE A 245 -12.82 -20.22 -13.98
C PHE A 245 -14.13 -20.00 -14.74
N TYR A 246 -14.09 -19.40 -15.94
CA TYR A 246 -15.26 -19.28 -16.81
C TYR A 246 -15.87 -20.65 -17.15
N ASN A 247 -15.03 -21.62 -17.55
CA ASN A 247 -15.51 -22.94 -17.91
C ASN A 247 -16.14 -23.68 -16.71
N MET A 248 -15.68 -23.43 -15.49
CA MET A 248 -16.29 -24.00 -14.28
C MET A 248 -17.65 -23.37 -13.96
N GLU A 249 -17.81 -22.06 -14.17
CA GLU A 249 -19.11 -21.38 -14.00
C GLU A 249 -20.15 -21.89 -15.00
N GLU A 250 -19.79 -22.02 -16.29
CA GLU A 250 -20.69 -22.51 -17.34
C GLU A 250 -21.13 -23.97 -17.17
N ASN A 251 -20.32 -24.82 -16.52
CA ASN A 251 -20.67 -26.22 -16.26
C ASN A 251 -21.52 -26.43 -14.99
N ASN A 252 -21.66 -25.40 -14.16
CA ASN A 252 -22.42 -25.42 -12.91
C ASN A 252 -23.78 -24.69 -13.01
N GLU A 253 -24.09 -24.07 -14.16
CA GLU A 253 -25.39 -23.51 -14.54
C GLU A 253 -26.25 -24.51 -15.33
#